data_AF-A0A2E6LVA7-F1
#
_entry.id   AF-A0A2E6LVA7-F1
#
_cell.length_a   1.000
_cell.length_b   1.000
_cell.length_c   1.000
_cell.angle_alpha   90.00
_cell.angle_beta   90.00
_cell.angle_gamma   90.00
#
_symmetry.space_group_name_H-M   'P 1'
#
loop_
_entity.id
_entity.type
_entity.pdbx_description
1 polymer ?
#
loop_
_entity_poly.entity_id
_entity_poly.type
_entity_poly.pdbx_seq_one_letter_code
_entity_poly.pdbx_strand_id
1 'polypeptide(L)'
;MSYVPEAVLVVSTMITPQLKAQIESFALEHGIKLNVMPEDIFFARPPMAGCHVVVVPNFDNVHDYLDRAVRQKFSLGVIPVAGQNRLRELLRLPAAIEEAIRLAFESEHTPIELLRCNGEIALGMVTLGTNPFIDGRSKAFINRNRSLFEQLVFLLAVAWQSLRSLFRIHPFPVTLTVGDGAPLKTAITGMVAIENDIRGPAARLVAPHLSMENGFINALFIAPKSIWSYLSFVFAGLVPKNQSLAKLPNTVSFVLVPSIVVELKEETDYFIDGRRRTADTLVMAVEPAAASVNVLPAAQPQKALKEVTRTDKLPKGEEQLKFISNALPLFTHAAESDFKDLFIQLREVARPHTTFLTLMVLSAIVASLGLFLSSPAVIIGAMVLAPLMSPIISLAMALLRRDQNLMMQSLETIAIGVCLAMGTAALVTFIIPVDRITAEIAGRLQPNLLDMGVAIASGIAGAYAYVREDVAKSVSGVAIAVALVPPLCVSGIGLGWWDWHVFSGAMLLFLTNLVGISLSAALTFLVLGFAPLDRARKGLMLSATLMGLIAIPLSVSMWEMASHWQLEQTLSQLHLKIDDQDIVLKDLHVQVHGESTVVQADVLSDRLLSLEELRTLKVQLESHAGDTLELQLTPRVRL
;
A
#
# COMPACT_ATOMS: atom_id res chain seq x y z
N MET A 1 -11.71 26.06 -47.84
CA MET A 1 -11.05 26.84 -46.76
C MET A 1 -10.62 28.17 -47.34
N SER A 2 -10.79 29.24 -46.58
CA SER A 2 -10.33 30.59 -46.94
C SER A 2 -8.92 30.78 -46.38
N TYR A 3 -8.03 31.39 -47.15
CA TYR A 3 -6.67 31.73 -46.72
C TYR A 3 -6.57 33.22 -46.40
N VAL A 4 -5.63 33.60 -45.55
CA VAL A 4 -5.36 35.02 -45.26
C VAL A 4 -4.90 35.76 -46.52
N PRO A 5 -5.28 37.03 -46.72
CA PRO A 5 -4.89 37.80 -47.91
C PRO A 5 -3.44 38.28 -47.87
N GLU A 6 -2.89 38.51 -46.67
CA GLU A 6 -1.51 38.95 -46.45
C GLU A 6 -0.95 38.28 -45.20
N ALA A 7 0.32 37.87 -45.25
CA ALA A 7 1.02 37.20 -44.16
C ALA A 7 2.48 37.65 -44.08
N VAL A 8 3.04 37.64 -42.86
CA VAL A 8 4.46 37.87 -42.62
C VAL A 8 5.15 36.54 -42.35
N LEU A 9 6.08 36.13 -43.22
CA LEU A 9 6.92 34.95 -43.00
C LEU A 9 8.17 35.35 -42.22
N VAL A 10 8.34 34.80 -41.01
CA VAL A 10 9.57 34.98 -40.23
C VAL A 10 10.62 33.96 -40.67
N VAL A 11 11.74 34.43 -41.18
CA VAL A 11 12.86 33.59 -41.61
C VAL A 11 13.78 33.33 -40.43
N SER A 12 13.61 32.16 -39.82
CA SER A 12 14.50 31.63 -38.78
C SER A 12 15.61 30.78 -39.39
N THR A 13 16.62 30.47 -38.59
CA THR A 13 17.69 29.52 -38.96
C THR A 13 17.20 28.10 -39.24
N MET A 14 15.98 27.76 -38.82
CA MET A 14 15.36 26.46 -39.01
C MET A 14 14.71 26.30 -40.39
N ILE A 15 14.48 27.39 -41.12
CA ILE A 15 13.90 27.35 -42.46
C ILE A 15 14.96 26.89 -43.47
N THR A 16 14.78 25.69 -44.03
CA THR A 16 15.62 25.24 -45.15
C THR A 16 15.23 25.98 -46.44
N PRO A 17 16.16 26.16 -47.39
CA PRO A 17 15.85 26.79 -48.68
C PRO A 17 14.71 26.09 -49.43
N GLN A 18 14.62 24.76 -49.30
CA GLN A 18 13.57 23.95 -49.90
C GLN A 18 12.21 24.21 -49.25
N LEU A 19 12.15 24.25 -47.91
CA LEU A 19 10.91 24.55 -47.20
C LEU A 19 10.44 25.99 -47.47
N LYS A 20 11.38 26.94 -47.54
CA LYS A 20 11.10 28.33 -47.91
C LYS A 20 10.43 28.40 -49.29
N ALA A 21 11.01 27.73 -50.29
CA ALA A 21 10.46 27.70 -51.64
C ALA A 21 9.06 27.07 -51.69
N GLN A 22 8.80 26.03 -50.87
CA GLN A 22 7.46 25.44 -50.75
C GLN A 22 6.44 26.43 -50.17
N ILE A 23 6.80 27.17 -49.12
CA ILE A 23 5.94 28.18 -48.50
C ILE A 23 5.65 29.33 -49.49
N GLU A 24 6.68 29.84 -50.17
CA GLU A 24 6.55 30.92 -51.17
C GLU A 24 5.70 30.47 -52.37
N SER A 25 5.90 29.24 -52.85
CA SER A 25 5.08 28.66 -53.93
C SER A 25 3.62 28.51 -53.51
N PHE A 26 3.36 28.04 -52.29
CA PHE A 26 2.00 27.91 -51.76
C PHE A 26 1.30 29.27 -51.67
N ALA A 27 1.99 30.28 -51.14
CA ALA A 27 1.46 31.64 -51.04
C ALA A 27 1.11 32.22 -52.42
N LEU A 28 1.99 32.03 -53.41
CA LEU A 28 1.78 32.53 -54.77
C LEU A 28 0.61 31.85 -55.48
N GLU A 29 0.47 30.53 -55.34
CA GLU A 29 -0.64 29.75 -55.91
C GLU A 29 -2.00 30.19 -55.36
N HIS A 30 -2.05 30.57 -54.08
CA HIS A 30 -3.28 30.94 -53.39
C HIS A 30 -3.50 32.47 -53.30
N GLY A 31 -2.68 33.27 -53.98
CA GLY A 31 -2.83 34.73 -54.04
C GLY A 31 -2.53 35.46 -52.72
N ILE A 32 -1.75 34.86 -51.83
CA ILE A 32 -1.38 35.41 -50.51
C ILE A 32 -0.18 36.34 -50.70
N LYS A 33 -0.31 37.60 -50.27
CA LYS A 33 0.81 38.54 -50.27
C LYS A 33 1.74 38.21 -49.10
N LEU A 34 2.95 37.71 -49.40
CA LEU A 34 3.92 37.27 -48.39
C LEU A 34 5.02 38.31 -48.16
N ASN A 35 5.09 38.87 -46.95
CA ASN A 35 6.17 39.77 -46.54
C ASN A 35 7.21 38.98 -45.75
N VAL A 36 8.45 38.94 -46.22
CA VAL A 36 9.52 38.15 -45.58
C VAL A 36 10.27 39.02 -44.57
N MET A 37 10.43 38.52 -43.34
CA MET A 37 11.09 39.24 -42.26
C MET A 37 12.14 38.35 -41.56
N PRO A 38 13.40 38.79 -41.43
CA PRO A 38 14.40 38.12 -40.60
C PRO A 38 13.98 38.03 -39.11
N GLU A 39 14.33 36.93 -38.44
CA GLU A 39 13.97 36.65 -37.04
C GLU A 39 14.47 37.72 -36.04
N ASP A 40 15.68 38.24 -36.23
CA ASP A 40 16.26 39.32 -35.43
C ASP A 40 15.45 40.62 -35.55
N ILE A 41 15.01 40.96 -36.76
CA ILE A 41 14.15 42.12 -37.02
C ILE A 41 12.77 41.90 -36.42
N PHE A 42 12.21 40.70 -36.52
CA PHE A 42 10.91 40.37 -35.95
C PHE A 42 10.86 40.61 -34.44
N PHE A 43 11.87 40.17 -33.69
CA PHE A 43 11.91 40.39 -32.24
C PHE A 43 12.23 41.84 -31.85
N ALA A 44 12.97 42.58 -32.69
CA ALA A 44 13.24 43.99 -32.48
C ALA A 44 12.03 44.89 -32.81
N ARG A 45 11.26 44.54 -33.85
CA ARG A 45 10.11 45.30 -34.38
C ARG A 45 9.00 44.34 -34.82
N PRO A 46 8.18 43.85 -33.88
CA PRO A 46 7.14 42.89 -34.18
C PRO A 46 6.02 43.52 -35.05
N PRO A 47 5.30 42.71 -35.84
CA PRO A 47 4.16 43.15 -36.65
C PRO A 47 3.05 43.80 -35.82
N MET A 48 2.23 44.63 -36.47
CA MET A 48 1.10 45.31 -35.83
C MET A 48 -0.05 44.35 -35.51
N ALA A 49 -0.94 44.77 -34.61
CA ALA A 49 -2.15 44.01 -34.26
C ALA A 49 -3.00 43.72 -35.50
N GLY A 50 -3.56 42.51 -35.57
CA GLY A 50 -4.38 42.04 -36.69
C GLY A 50 -3.61 41.55 -37.92
N CYS A 51 -2.26 41.62 -37.93
CA CYS A 51 -1.46 40.91 -38.92
C CYS A 51 -1.50 39.39 -38.69
N HIS A 52 -1.25 38.63 -39.76
CA HIS A 52 -1.02 37.20 -39.67
C HIS A 52 0.48 36.89 -39.86
N VAL A 53 1.05 36.11 -38.96
CA VAL A 53 2.49 35.80 -38.92
C VAL A 53 2.69 34.29 -39.02
N VAL A 54 3.49 33.87 -40.00
CA VAL A 54 3.86 32.46 -40.19
C VAL A 54 5.30 32.25 -39.73
N VAL A 55 5.50 31.27 -38.85
CA VAL A 55 6.79 30.96 -38.24
C VAL A 55 7.14 29.49 -38.39
N VAL A 56 8.45 29.21 -38.44
CA VAL A 56 9.02 27.86 -38.40
C VAL A 56 9.91 27.77 -37.15
N PRO A 57 9.32 27.47 -35.97
CA PRO A 57 10.04 27.49 -34.71
C PRO A 57 10.65 26.11 -34.38
N ASN A 58 11.44 26.09 -33.32
CA ASN A 58 11.78 24.88 -32.58
C ASN A 58 11.04 24.87 -31.23
N PHE A 59 11.19 23.78 -30.48
CA PHE A 59 10.51 23.66 -29.18
C PHE A 59 11.00 24.69 -28.15
N ASP A 60 12.24 25.17 -28.27
CA ASP A 60 12.83 26.08 -27.27
C ASP A 60 12.43 27.55 -27.50
N ASN A 61 12.19 27.97 -28.75
CA ASN A 61 11.88 29.35 -29.12
C ASN A 61 10.39 29.62 -29.43
N VAL A 62 9.54 28.58 -29.55
CA VAL A 62 8.10 28.77 -29.81
C VAL A 62 7.42 29.65 -28.75
N HIS A 63 7.88 29.56 -27.50
CA HIS A 63 7.37 30.37 -26.38
C HIS A 63 7.51 31.87 -26.64
N ASP A 64 8.62 32.30 -27.25
CA ASP A 64 8.89 33.71 -27.52
C ASP A 64 7.96 34.25 -28.62
N TYR A 65 7.69 33.45 -29.65
CA TYR A 65 6.73 33.80 -30.70
C TYR A 65 5.32 33.94 -30.16
N LEU A 66 4.90 33.01 -29.31
CA LEU A 66 3.58 33.06 -28.66
C LEU A 66 3.48 34.26 -27.72
N ASP A 67 4.49 34.54 -26.90
CA ASP A 67 4.48 35.71 -26.01
C ASP A 67 4.36 37.03 -26.80
N ARG A 68 5.04 37.12 -27.96
CA ARG A 68 4.86 38.25 -28.88
C ARG A 68 3.47 38.29 -29.51
N ALA A 69 2.91 37.16 -29.90
CA ALA A 69 1.56 37.08 -30.46
C ALA A 69 0.52 37.61 -29.46
N VAL A 70 0.63 37.22 -28.19
CA VAL A 70 -0.25 37.69 -27.10
C VAL A 70 -0.12 39.20 -26.90
N ARG A 71 1.12 39.69 -26.73
CA ARG A 71 1.38 41.11 -26.40
C ARG A 71 1.02 42.05 -27.56
N GLN A 72 1.20 41.64 -28.81
CA GLN A 72 0.98 42.47 -30.00
C GLN A 72 -0.35 42.17 -30.70
N LYS A 73 -1.09 41.14 -30.27
CA LYS A 73 -2.42 40.77 -30.76
C LYS A 73 -2.43 40.49 -32.28
N PHE A 74 -1.45 39.75 -32.76
CA PHE A 74 -1.42 39.20 -34.13
C PHE A 74 -1.76 37.70 -34.11
N SER A 75 -2.22 37.15 -35.25
CA SER A 75 -2.46 35.70 -35.37
C SER A 75 -1.21 34.95 -35.84
N LEU A 76 -1.04 33.72 -35.37
CA LEU A 76 0.17 32.93 -35.58
C LEU A 76 -0.11 31.61 -36.30
N GLY A 77 0.51 31.42 -37.46
CA GLY A 77 0.61 30.15 -38.17
C GLY A 77 1.94 29.46 -37.85
N VAL A 78 1.91 28.20 -37.40
CA VAL A 78 3.11 27.45 -37.00
C VAL A 78 3.35 26.27 -37.93
N ILE A 79 4.52 26.20 -38.54
CA ILE A 79 4.93 25.09 -39.40
C ILE A 79 6.03 24.29 -38.69
N PRO A 80 5.80 23.01 -38.33
CA PRO A 80 6.78 22.18 -37.64
C PRO A 80 7.79 21.58 -38.62
N VAL A 81 9.06 21.49 -38.21
CA VAL A 81 10.13 20.83 -38.99
C VAL A 81 10.18 19.33 -38.67
N ALA A 82 10.74 18.53 -39.59
CA ALA A 82 10.89 17.08 -39.40
C ALA A 82 11.60 16.74 -38.07
N GLY A 83 11.01 15.80 -37.32
CA GLY A 83 11.52 15.37 -36.01
C GLY A 83 10.92 16.10 -34.79
N GLN A 84 10.15 17.17 -34.98
CA GLN A 84 9.53 17.95 -33.89
C GLN A 84 8.17 17.38 -33.41
N ASN A 85 8.13 16.10 -33.02
CA ASN A 85 6.87 15.45 -32.60
C ASN A 85 6.23 16.13 -31.38
N ARG A 86 7.03 16.64 -30.43
CA ARG A 86 6.53 17.28 -29.21
C ARG A 86 5.78 18.58 -29.50
N LEU A 87 6.35 19.45 -30.34
CA LEU A 87 5.73 20.70 -30.77
C LEU A 87 4.40 20.43 -31.49
N ARG A 88 4.39 19.43 -32.38
CA ARG A 88 3.20 19.03 -33.12
C ARG A 88 2.08 18.55 -32.21
N GLU A 89 2.40 17.74 -31.21
CA GLU A 89 1.40 17.22 -30.28
C GLU A 89 0.81 18.34 -29.41
N LEU A 90 1.62 19.27 -28.91
CA LEU A 90 1.17 20.39 -28.09
C LEU A 90 0.28 21.35 -28.90
N LEU A 91 0.77 21.89 -30.01
CA LEU A 91 -0.01 22.86 -30.81
C LEU A 91 -1.03 22.21 -31.76
N ARG A 92 -1.31 20.89 -31.63
CA ARG A 92 -2.23 20.13 -32.51
C ARG A 92 -1.93 20.37 -33.99
N LEU A 93 -0.66 20.24 -34.41
CA LEU A 93 -0.22 20.48 -35.78
C LEU A 93 -0.19 19.20 -36.62
N PRO A 94 -0.42 19.29 -37.95
CA PRO A 94 -0.39 18.15 -38.87
C PRO A 94 0.97 17.42 -38.92
N ALA A 95 0.95 16.19 -39.44
CA ALA A 95 2.15 15.38 -39.64
C ALA A 95 2.89 15.70 -40.93
N ALA A 96 2.13 15.88 -42.01
CA ALA A 96 2.66 16.25 -43.30
C ALA A 96 2.96 17.75 -43.30
N ILE A 97 4.15 18.12 -43.79
CA ILE A 97 4.56 19.52 -43.92
C ILE A 97 3.58 20.29 -44.81
N GLU A 98 3.11 19.68 -45.89
CA GLU A 98 2.15 20.27 -46.83
C GLU A 98 0.82 20.64 -46.16
N GLU A 99 0.31 19.77 -45.29
CA GLU A 99 -0.88 20.05 -44.48
C GLU A 99 -0.61 21.14 -43.44
N ALA A 100 0.57 21.14 -42.83
CA ALA A 100 0.95 22.18 -41.87
C ALA A 100 1.10 23.56 -42.52
N ILE A 101 1.63 23.64 -43.75
CA ILE A 101 1.66 24.87 -44.54
C ILE A 101 0.23 25.34 -44.81
N ARG A 102 -0.66 24.45 -45.27
CA ARG A 102 -2.08 24.79 -45.50
C ARG A 102 -2.73 25.38 -44.25
N LEU A 103 -2.62 24.68 -43.12
CA LEU A 103 -3.17 25.11 -41.84
C LEU A 103 -2.60 26.46 -41.41
N ALA A 104 -1.29 26.66 -41.57
CA ALA A 104 -0.61 27.88 -41.15
C ALA A 104 -1.11 29.14 -41.86
N PHE A 105 -1.76 29.05 -43.03
CA PHE A 105 -2.29 30.20 -43.76
C PHE A 105 -3.82 30.33 -43.71
N GLU A 106 -4.53 29.47 -42.98
CA GLU A 106 -5.98 29.54 -42.88
C GLU A 106 -6.45 30.83 -42.21
N SER A 107 -7.55 31.41 -42.71
CA SER A 107 -8.12 32.65 -42.17
C SER A 107 -8.87 32.46 -40.85
N GLU A 108 -9.25 31.22 -40.53
CA GLU A 108 -9.85 30.89 -39.24
C GLU A 108 -8.73 30.64 -38.23
N HIS A 109 -8.76 31.40 -37.13
CA HIS A 109 -7.78 31.27 -36.06
C HIS A 109 -8.49 30.81 -34.79
N THR A 110 -7.93 29.82 -34.10
CA THR A 110 -8.46 29.34 -32.84
C THR A 110 -7.84 30.16 -31.70
N PRO A 111 -8.63 30.78 -30.81
CA PRO A 111 -8.10 31.36 -29.58
C PRO A 111 -7.63 30.21 -28.68
N ILE A 112 -6.34 30.18 -28.36
CA ILE A 112 -5.75 29.23 -27.43
C ILE A 112 -5.54 29.89 -26.07
N GLU A 113 -5.75 29.11 -25.01
CA GLU A 113 -5.39 29.49 -23.65
C GLU A 113 -3.91 29.18 -23.41
N LEU A 114 -3.28 29.96 -22.54
CA LEU A 114 -1.86 29.77 -22.20
C LEU A 114 -1.66 29.85 -20.69
N LEU A 115 -0.96 28.87 -20.14
CA LEU A 115 -0.51 28.86 -18.76
C LEU A 115 0.71 29.76 -18.62
N ARG A 116 0.63 30.74 -17.72
CA ARG A 116 1.79 31.50 -17.27
C ARG A 116 2.22 31.04 -15.90
N CYS A 117 3.53 30.86 -15.72
CA CYS A 117 4.17 30.66 -14.44
C CYS A 117 5.19 31.77 -14.23
N ASN A 118 5.00 32.61 -13.22
CA ASN A 118 5.87 33.76 -12.92
C ASN A 118 6.11 34.67 -14.15
N GLY A 119 5.09 34.82 -15.01
CA GLY A 119 5.13 35.63 -16.22
C GLY A 119 5.66 34.92 -17.47
N GLU A 120 6.25 33.73 -17.36
CA GLU A 120 6.73 32.93 -18.50
C GLU A 120 5.67 31.92 -18.96
N ILE A 121 5.52 31.74 -20.28
CA ILE A 121 4.55 30.79 -20.87
C ILE A 121 5.06 29.35 -20.71
N ALA A 122 4.21 28.49 -20.15
CA ALA A 122 4.44 27.05 -20.03
C ALA A 122 3.51 26.30 -21.00
N LEU A 123 4.04 25.75 -22.10
CA LEU A 123 3.20 25.13 -23.14
C LEU A 123 2.78 23.71 -22.83
N GLY A 124 3.59 22.97 -22.07
CA GLY A 124 3.34 21.56 -21.76
C GLY A 124 3.12 21.35 -20.28
N MET A 125 4.12 21.69 -19.48
CA MET A 125 4.12 21.40 -18.05
C MET A 125 5.00 22.33 -17.20
N VAL A 126 4.58 22.54 -15.96
CA VAL A 126 5.39 23.12 -14.89
C VAL A 126 5.64 22.04 -13.84
N THR A 127 6.90 21.82 -13.47
CA THR A 127 7.26 20.82 -12.46
C THR A 127 8.09 21.42 -11.34
N LEU A 128 7.82 20.96 -10.13
CA LEU A 128 8.54 21.33 -8.92
C LEU A 128 8.88 20.05 -8.14
N GLY A 129 10.06 20.01 -7.52
CA GLY A 129 10.50 18.88 -6.70
C GLY A 129 10.80 17.59 -7.47
N THR A 130 10.64 16.46 -6.79
CA THR A 130 10.85 15.11 -7.33
C THR A 130 9.53 14.47 -7.72
N ASN A 131 9.38 14.15 -9.01
CA ASN A 131 8.14 13.61 -9.58
C ASN A 131 8.37 12.23 -10.20
N PRO A 132 8.19 11.12 -9.45
CA PRO A 132 8.44 9.78 -9.95
C PRO A 132 7.50 9.49 -11.13
N PHE A 133 8.01 8.91 -12.22
CA PHE A 133 7.28 8.57 -13.45
C PHE A 133 6.65 9.73 -14.24
N ILE A 134 6.57 10.92 -13.68
CA ILE A 134 5.84 12.05 -14.26
C ILE A 134 6.81 13.08 -14.89
N ASP A 135 8.09 12.92 -14.62
CA ASP A 135 9.12 13.85 -15.02
C ASP A 135 9.54 13.70 -16.49
N GLY A 136 9.26 14.71 -17.30
CA GLY A 136 9.71 14.80 -18.70
C GLY A 136 11.23 14.93 -18.85
N ARG A 137 11.99 15.03 -17.75
CA ARG A 137 13.46 15.20 -17.72
C ARG A 137 14.26 13.98 -18.20
N SER A 138 13.69 12.77 -18.27
CA SER A 138 14.47 11.57 -18.60
C SER A 138 14.61 11.34 -20.12
N LYS A 139 15.85 11.26 -20.63
CA LYS A 139 16.17 10.85 -22.02
C LYS A 139 15.55 9.49 -22.40
N ALA A 140 15.22 8.66 -21.42
CA ALA A 140 14.58 7.37 -21.60
C ALA A 140 13.10 7.46 -22.02
N PHE A 141 12.48 8.65 -21.96
CA PHE A 141 11.05 8.87 -22.25
C PHE A 141 10.78 9.26 -23.72
N ILE A 142 11.81 9.70 -24.46
CA ILE A 142 11.65 10.38 -25.76
C ILE A 142 11.48 9.43 -26.97
N ASN A 143 11.63 8.11 -26.83
CA ASN A 143 11.59 7.21 -27.99
C ASN A 143 10.49 6.12 -27.91
N ARG A 144 9.44 6.29 -28.72
CA ARG A 144 8.15 5.61 -28.61
C ARG A 144 7.93 4.47 -29.62
N ASN A 145 9.00 3.84 -30.08
CA ASN A 145 8.94 2.65 -30.94
C ASN A 145 9.79 1.54 -30.33
N ARG A 146 9.32 0.94 -29.23
CA ARG A 146 10.05 -0.13 -28.53
C ARG A 146 9.14 -1.33 -28.24
N SER A 147 9.71 -2.52 -28.41
CA SER A 147 9.02 -3.81 -28.25
C SER A 147 8.53 -4.01 -26.82
N LEU A 148 7.60 -4.94 -26.60
CA LEU A 148 7.07 -5.27 -25.26
C LEU A 148 8.18 -5.57 -24.24
N PHE A 149 9.29 -6.16 -24.68
CA PHE A 149 10.42 -6.49 -23.80
C PHE A 149 11.17 -5.24 -23.33
N GLU A 150 11.42 -4.30 -24.24
CA GLU A 150 12.11 -3.06 -23.89
C GLU A 150 11.24 -2.13 -23.04
N GLN A 151 9.91 -2.21 -23.16
CA GLN A 151 8.98 -1.54 -22.25
C GLN A 151 9.09 -2.11 -20.83
N LEU A 152 9.22 -3.42 -20.69
CA LEU A 152 9.36 -4.07 -19.38
C LEU A 152 10.71 -3.76 -18.73
N VAL A 153 11.81 -3.82 -19.48
CA VAL A 153 13.14 -3.40 -19.00
C VAL A 153 13.16 -1.92 -18.62
N PHE A 154 12.47 -1.07 -19.39
CA PHE A 154 12.30 0.35 -19.05
C PHE A 154 11.52 0.54 -17.74
N LEU A 155 10.38 -0.14 -17.59
CA LEU A 155 9.57 -0.09 -16.36
C LEU A 155 10.38 -0.52 -15.13
N LEU A 156 11.18 -1.58 -15.26
CA LEU A 156 12.09 -2.03 -14.20
C LEU A 156 13.19 -1.00 -13.91
N ALA A 157 13.77 -0.38 -14.93
CA ALA A 157 14.79 0.67 -14.75
C ALA A 157 14.22 1.90 -14.04
N VAL A 158 13.01 2.35 -14.39
CA VAL A 158 12.35 3.48 -13.74
C VAL A 158 11.94 3.10 -12.31
N ALA A 159 11.43 1.90 -12.06
CA ALA A 159 11.15 1.40 -10.72
C ALA A 159 12.42 1.34 -9.86
N TRP A 160 13.54 0.85 -10.42
CA TRP A 160 14.84 0.80 -9.74
C TRP A 160 15.38 2.19 -9.42
N GLN A 161 15.29 3.12 -10.37
CA GLN A 161 15.71 4.49 -10.15
C GLN A 161 14.82 5.22 -9.13
N SER A 162 13.51 4.93 -9.13
CA SER A 162 12.56 5.47 -8.15
C SER A 162 12.85 4.90 -6.75
N LEU A 163 13.15 3.60 -6.65
CA LEU A 163 13.56 2.93 -5.42
C LEU A 163 14.89 3.48 -4.88
N ARG A 164 15.88 3.74 -5.75
CA ARG A 164 17.12 4.41 -5.36
C ARG A 164 16.89 5.86 -4.95
N SER A 165 15.93 6.54 -5.58
CA SER A 165 15.56 7.92 -5.24
C SER A 165 14.79 8.04 -3.92
N LEU A 166 14.20 6.94 -3.43
CA LEU A 166 13.51 6.89 -2.13
C LEU A 166 14.35 7.49 -0.99
N PHE A 167 15.65 7.23 -0.98
CA PHE A 167 16.59 7.73 0.03
C PHE A 167 17.02 9.19 -0.17
N ARG A 168 16.53 9.86 -1.23
CA ARG A 168 16.84 11.26 -1.59
C ARG A 168 15.59 12.15 -1.65
N ILE A 169 14.41 11.60 -1.42
CA ILE A 169 13.16 12.37 -1.43
C ILE A 169 13.00 13.06 -0.09
N HIS A 170 13.16 14.38 -0.10
CA HIS A 170 12.84 15.24 1.04
C HIS A 170 11.53 15.95 0.75
N PRO A 171 10.44 15.61 1.46
CA PRO A 171 9.25 16.43 1.46
C PRO A 171 9.61 17.84 1.94
N PHE A 172 9.19 18.85 1.20
CA PHE A 172 9.43 20.25 1.56
C PHE A 172 8.10 20.92 1.91
N PRO A 173 8.10 21.81 2.92
CA PRO A 173 6.89 22.55 3.31
C PRO A 173 6.53 23.59 2.26
N VAL A 174 5.24 23.72 1.96
CA VAL A 174 4.69 24.70 1.03
C VAL A 174 3.40 25.30 1.58
N THR A 175 3.13 26.56 1.27
CA THR A 175 1.80 27.15 1.42
C THR A 175 1.13 27.15 0.06
N LEU A 176 0.02 26.42 -0.05
CA LEU A 176 -0.71 26.24 -1.29
C LEU A 176 -2.02 27.06 -1.26
N THR A 177 -2.19 27.96 -2.21
CA THR A 177 -3.44 28.69 -2.46
C THR A 177 -3.98 28.29 -3.82
N VAL A 178 -5.24 27.85 -3.85
CA VAL A 178 -5.88 27.20 -5.00
C VAL A 178 -7.14 27.98 -5.31
N GLY A 179 -7.18 28.64 -6.48
CA GLY A 179 -8.23 29.61 -6.82
C GLY A 179 -8.37 30.69 -5.75
N ASP A 180 -9.61 31.01 -5.38
CA ASP A 180 -9.94 31.96 -4.31
C ASP A 180 -10.03 31.30 -2.91
N GLY A 181 -9.48 30.08 -2.77
CA GLY A 181 -9.48 29.33 -1.52
C GLY A 181 -8.52 29.89 -0.45
N ALA A 182 -8.72 29.49 0.80
CA ALA A 182 -7.81 29.85 1.89
C ALA A 182 -6.44 29.16 1.73
N PRO A 183 -5.33 29.82 2.12
CA PRO A 183 -3.99 29.25 2.06
C PRO A 183 -3.88 28.00 2.95
N LEU A 184 -3.41 26.90 2.36
CA LEU A 184 -3.22 25.62 3.02
C LEU A 184 -1.73 25.35 3.24
N LYS A 185 -1.30 25.33 4.50
CA LYS A 185 0.05 24.85 4.86
C LYS A 185 0.12 23.34 4.71
N THR A 186 1.04 22.85 3.90
CA THR A 186 1.23 21.43 3.64
C THR A 186 2.69 21.09 3.34
N ALA A 187 2.97 19.83 3.03
CA ALA A 187 4.29 19.37 2.58
C ALA A 187 4.12 18.45 1.38
N ILE A 188 4.93 18.67 0.35
CA ILE A 188 4.90 17.90 -0.89
C ILE A 188 6.30 17.40 -1.23
N THR A 189 6.37 16.33 -1.99
CA THR A 189 7.62 15.84 -2.60
C THR A 189 7.79 16.34 -4.02
N GLY A 190 6.68 16.68 -4.67
CA GLY A 190 6.68 17.28 -5.99
C GLY A 190 5.30 17.71 -6.43
N MET A 191 5.29 18.56 -7.45
CA MET A 191 4.09 19.08 -8.10
C MET A 191 4.30 19.05 -9.61
N VAL A 192 3.22 18.76 -10.32
CA VAL A 192 3.17 18.76 -11.78
C VAL A 192 1.88 19.42 -12.23
N ALA A 193 2.00 20.61 -12.82
CA ALA A 193 0.92 21.27 -13.54
C ALA A 193 1.05 20.92 -15.03
N ILE A 194 -0.05 20.50 -15.64
CA ILE A 194 -0.13 20.04 -17.03
C ILE A 194 -1.14 20.92 -17.75
N GLU A 195 -0.74 21.47 -18.89
CA GLU A 195 -1.68 22.18 -19.76
C GLU A 195 -2.03 21.32 -20.97
N ASN A 196 -1.00 20.84 -21.69
CA ASN A 196 -1.19 20.36 -23.05
C ASN A 196 -0.43 19.06 -23.39
N ASP A 197 0.33 18.50 -22.45
CA ASP A 197 0.93 17.18 -22.65
C ASP A 197 -0.15 16.10 -22.43
N ILE A 198 -0.73 15.61 -23.53
CA ILE A 198 -1.85 14.64 -23.51
C ILE A 198 -1.36 13.18 -23.35
N ARG A 199 -0.05 12.92 -23.46
CA ARG A 199 0.48 11.55 -23.56
C ARG A 199 1.54 11.19 -22.52
N GLY A 200 1.99 12.15 -21.72
CA GLY A 200 2.80 11.92 -20.52
C GLY A 200 2.13 10.97 -19.50
N PRO A 201 2.87 10.34 -18.57
CA PRO A 201 2.30 9.36 -17.65
C PRO A 201 1.37 10.01 -16.63
N ALA A 202 1.64 11.26 -16.23
CA ALA A 202 0.66 12.04 -15.47
C ALA A 202 -0.56 12.44 -16.29
N ALA A 203 -0.39 12.68 -17.58
CA ALA A 203 -1.51 12.92 -18.46
C ALA A 203 -2.46 11.72 -18.48
N ARG A 204 -1.96 10.48 -18.41
CA ARG A 204 -2.82 9.27 -18.30
C ARG A 204 -3.65 9.22 -17.01
N LEU A 205 -3.19 9.84 -15.93
CA LEU A 205 -3.93 9.93 -14.66
C LEU A 205 -5.04 10.99 -14.70
N VAL A 206 -4.93 11.95 -15.63
CA VAL A 206 -5.81 13.13 -15.72
C VAL A 206 -6.46 13.25 -17.12
N ALA A 207 -6.24 12.28 -18.00
CA ALA A 207 -6.59 12.30 -19.42
C ALA A 207 -8.04 12.69 -19.73
N PRO A 208 -9.06 12.33 -18.91
CA PRO A 208 -10.43 12.78 -19.15
C PRO A 208 -10.66 14.28 -18.96
N HIS A 209 -9.71 15.03 -18.38
CA HIS A 209 -9.87 16.41 -17.92
C HIS A 209 -8.90 17.40 -18.57
N LEU A 210 -7.95 16.92 -19.39
CA LEU A 210 -7.01 17.78 -20.11
C LEU A 210 -7.69 18.40 -21.34
N SER A 211 -7.76 19.73 -21.37
CA SER A 211 -8.09 20.48 -22.58
C SER A 211 -7.48 21.89 -22.53
N MET A 212 -7.17 22.41 -23.72
CA MET A 212 -6.65 23.76 -23.99
C MET A 212 -7.70 24.88 -23.95
N GLU A 213 -8.96 24.55 -23.65
CA GLU A 213 -10.11 25.45 -23.82
C GLU A 213 -11.00 25.49 -22.56
N ASN A 214 -10.42 25.16 -21.40
CA ASN A 214 -11.16 24.95 -20.16
C ASN A 214 -11.01 26.08 -19.14
N GLY A 215 -10.06 27.00 -19.31
CA GLY A 215 -9.72 28.08 -18.38
C GLY A 215 -9.13 27.59 -17.05
N PHE A 216 -8.71 26.32 -16.97
CA PHE A 216 -8.28 25.69 -15.72
C PHE A 216 -6.91 25.03 -15.83
N ILE A 217 -6.10 25.21 -14.79
CA ILE A 217 -4.83 24.51 -14.56
C ILE A 217 -5.13 23.11 -14.04
N ASN A 218 -4.59 22.09 -14.70
CA ASN A 218 -4.59 20.72 -14.17
C ASN A 218 -3.32 20.50 -13.34
N ALA A 219 -3.44 20.43 -12.02
CA ALA A 219 -2.29 20.24 -11.14
C ALA A 219 -2.40 18.95 -10.30
N LEU A 220 -1.31 18.19 -10.28
CA LEU A 220 -1.09 17.05 -9.41
C LEU A 220 -0.08 17.41 -8.34
N PHE A 221 -0.42 17.16 -7.09
CA PHE A 221 0.47 17.30 -5.94
C PHE A 221 0.79 15.92 -5.37
N ILE A 222 2.08 15.60 -5.26
CA ILE A 222 2.58 14.32 -4.78
C ILE A 222 3.06 14.49 -3.34
N ALA A 223 2.32 13.92 -2.40
CA ALA A 223 2.60 14.01 -0.97
C ALA A 223 2.47 12.63 -0.30
N PRO A 224 3.47 11.73 -0.45
CA PRO A 224 3.48 10.47 0.24
C PRO A 224 3.54 10.72 1.75
N LYS A 225 2.70 10.03 2.52
CA LYS A 225 2.73 10.08 3.99
C LYS A 225 3.73 9.09 4.60
N SER A 226 4.27 8.18 3.78
CA SER A 226 5.28 7.19 4.17
C SER A 226 6.03 6.60 2.98
N ILE A 227 7.16 5.94 3.24
CA ILE A 227 7.91 5.13 2.27
C ILE A 227 6.99 4.10 1.61
N TRP A 228 6.18 3.39 2.40
CA TRP A 228 5.27 2.39 1.84
C TRP A 228 4.23 2.99 0.90
N SER A 229 3.72 4.19 1.22
CA SER A 229 2.79 4.91 0.34
C SER A 229 3.44 5.37 -0.97
N TYR A 230 4.72 5.74 -0.90
CA TYR A 230 5.50 6.07 -2.08
C TYR A 230 5.74 4.82 -2.95
N LEU A 231 6.16 3.71 -2.34
CA LEU A 231 6.36 2.45 -3.06
C LEU A 231 5.07 1.94 -3.71
N SER A 232 3.95 1.97 -3.00
CA SER A 232 2.66 1.57 -3.58
C SER A 232 2.25 2.47 -4.75
N PHE A 233 2.53 3.77 -4.68
CA PHE A 233 2.35 4.70 -5.80
C PHE A 233 3.23 4.35 -7.00
N VAL A 234 4.51 4.07 -6.76
CA VAL A 234 5.49 3.62 -7.78
C VAL A 234 4.98 2.34 -8.46
N PHE A 235 4.57 1.33 -7.68
CA PHE A 235 4.04 0.07 -8.22
C PHE A 235 2.73 0.27 -8.99
N ALA A 236 1.83 1.12 -8.52
CA ALA A 236 0.59 1.43 -9.22
C ALA A 236 0.84 2.10 -10.57
N GLY A 237 1.86 2.94 -10.68
CA GLY A 237 2.27 3.61 -11.92
C GLY A 237 2.82 2.66 -13.00
N LEU A 238 3.30 1.47 -12.62
CA LEU A 238 3.79 0.45 -13.56
C LEU A 238 2.66 -0.29 -14.28
N VAL A 239 1.43 -0.23 -13.77
CA VAL A 239 0.28 -0.90 -14.36
C VAL A 239 -0.42 0.04 -15.34
N PRO A 240 -0.44 -0.24 -16.65
CA PRO A 240 -1.10 0.62 -17.64
C PRO A 240 -2.62 0.52 -17.51
N LYS A 241 -3.22 1.35 -16.64
CA LYS A 241 -4.68 1.52 -16.51
C LYS A 241 -5.05 2.99 -16.60
N ASN A 242 -6.04 3.32 -17.43
CA ASN A 242 -6.73 4.62 -17.37
C ASN A 242 -7.52 4.66 -16.05
N GLN A 243 -7.03 5.41 -15.06
CA GLN A 243 -7.69 5.51 -13.76
C GLN A 243 -8.59 6.74 -13.73
N SER A 244 -9.80 6.59 -13.20
CA SER A 244 -10.67 7.71 -12.86
C SER A 244 -10.09 8.50 -11.69
N LEU A 245 -10.32 9.82 -11.64
CA LEU A 245 -9.97 10.69 -10.51
C LEU A 245 -10.36 10.12 -9.14
N ALA A 246 -11.45 9.34 -9.07
CA ALA A 246 -11.92 8.69 -7.84
C ALA A 246 -11.02 7.56 -7.34
N LYS A 247 -10.17 6.98 -8.19
CA LYS A 247 -9.27 5.86 -7.86
C LYS A 247 -7.81 6.29 -7.75
N LEU A 248 -7.51 7.60 -7.74
CA LEU A 248 -6.16 8.08 -7.54
C LEU A 248 -5.59 7.52 -6.22
N PRO A 249 -4.30 7.13 -6.19
CA PRO A 249 -3.63 6.70 -4.95
C PRO A 249 -3.75 7.76 -3.84
N ASN A 250 -3.67 7.33 -2.59
CA ASN A 250 -3.76 8.22 -1.41
C ASN A 250 -2.57 9.19 -1.26
N THR A 251 -1.59 9.12 -2.16
CA THR A 251 -0.41 9.97 -2.22
C THR A 251 -0.54 11.14 -3.19
N VAL A 252 -1.56 11.14 -4.06
CA VAL A 252 -1.73 12.13 -5.12
C VAL A 252 -3.03 12.90 -4.92
N SER A 253 -2.89 14.21 -4.79
CA SER A 253 -4.00 15.17 -4.79
C SER A 253 -4.12 15.80 -6.17
N PHE A 254 -5.36 16.09 -6.57
CA PHE A 254 -5.67 16.65 -7.89
C PHE A 254 -6.48 17.92 -7.76
N VAL A 255 -6.08 18.92 -8.54
CA VAL A 255 -6.71 20.24 -8.54
C VAL A 255 -6.94 20.69 -9.99
N LEU A 256 -8.12 21.26 -10.23
CA LEU A 256 -8.55 21.89 -11.48
C LEU A 256 -9.10 23.29 -11.13
N VAL A 257 -8.28 24.33 -11.30
CA VAL A 257 -8.58 25.73 -10.87
C VAL A 257 -7.95 26.76 -11.82
N PRO A 258 -8.46 28.00 -11.87
CA PRO A 258 -7.94 29.02 -12.80
C PRO A 258 -6.55 29.54 -12.41
N SER A 259 -6.24 29.55 -11.12
CA SER A 259 -4.97 30.03 -10.57
C SER A 259 -4.48 29.19 -9.40
N ILE A 260 -3.16 29.06 -9.28
CA ILE A 260 -2.49 28.37 -8.20
C ILE A 260 -1.30 29.22 -7.75
N VAL A 261 -1.19 29.45 -6.45
CA VAL A 261 0.00 30.06 -5.83
C VAL A 261 0.65 29.04 -4.92
N VAL A 262 1.95 28.80 -5.12
CA VAL A 262 2.77 27.92 -4.29
C VAL A 262 3.90 28.75 -3.69
N GLU A 263 3.80 29.01 -2.39
CA GLU A 263 4.85 29.66 -1.62
C GLU A 263 5.77 28.61 -1.01
N LEU A 264 7.07 28.79 -1.21
CA LEU A 264 8.14 27.92 -0.75
C LEU A 264 8.88 28.62 0.39
N LYS A 265 9.45 27.82 1.30
CA LYS A 265 10.23 28.37 2.40
C LYS A 265 11.55 29.00 1.94
N GLU A 266 12.14 28.45 0.87
CA GLU A 266 13.45 28.80 0.34
C GLU A 266 13.39 28.76 -1.19
N GLU A 267 14.28 29.49 -1.86
CA GLU A 267 14.40 29.45 -3.33
C GLU A 267 14.67 28.02 -3.79
N THR A 268 13.77 27.48 -4.61
CA THR A 268 13.84 26.11 -5.10
C THR A 268 13.86 26.08 -6.61
N ASP A 269 14.57 25.10 -7.16
CA ASP A 269 14.53 24.82 -8.59
C ASP A 269 13.15 24.31 -9.02
N TYR A 270 12.59 24.95 -10.04
CA TYR A 270 11.43 24.48 -10.77
C TYR A 270 11.72 24.47 -12.26
N PHE A 271 10.88 23.78 -13.04
CA PHE A 271 11.09 23.63 -14.47
C PHE A 271 9.83 23.96 -15.24
N ILE A 272 9.96 24.84 -16.22
CA ILE A 272 8.94 25.14 -17.23
C ILE A 272 9.36 24.43 -18.52
N ASP A 273 8.59 23.42 -18.93
CA ASP A 273 8.85 22.61 -20.14
C ASP A 273 10.23 21.94 -20.21
N GLY A 274 10.89 21.80 -19.07
CA GLY A 274 12.24 21.25 -18.93
C GLY A 274 13.35 22.30 -18.76
N ARG A 275 13.03 23.59 -18.89
CA ARG A 275 13.96 24.70 -18.64
C ARG A 275 13.99 25.03 -17.16
N ARG A 276 15.18 25.01 -16.57
CA ARG A 276 15.39 25.27 -15.13
C ARG A 276 15.18 26.75 -14.81
N ARG A 277 14.47 27.01 -13.71
CA ARG A 277 14.22 28.32 -13.10
C ARG A 277 14.33 28.19 -11.58
N THR A 278 14.49 29.31 -10.90
CA THR A 278 14.56 29.39 -9.43
C THR A 278 13.60 30.46 -8.95
N ALA A 279 12.81 30.14 -7.94
CA ALA A 279 11.92 31.07 -7.25
C ALA A 279 11.58 30.55 -5.85
N ASP A 280 11.19 31.45 -4.97
CA ASP A 280 10.56 31.13 -3.68
C ASP A 280 9.03 31.08 -3.78
N THR A 281 8.45 31.68 -4.82
CA THR A 281 7.00 31.73 -5.06
C THR A 281 6.71 31.40 -6.52
N LEU A 282 5.79 30.45 -6.74
CA LEU A 282 5.29 30.13 -8.07
C LEU A 282 3.84 30.61 -8.17
N VAL A 283 3.60 31.60 -9.02
CA VAL A 283 2.27 32.10 -9.38
C VAL A 283 1.93 31.57 -10.75
N MET A 284 0.91 30.70 -10.80
CA MET A 284 0.41 30.10 -12.02
C MET A 284 -1.01 30.56 -12.30
N ALA A 285 -1.28 31.00 -13.53
CA ALA A 285 -2.61 31.38 -13.98
C ALA A 285 -2.80 31.05 -15.46
N VAL A 286 -4.01 30.63 -15.84
CA VAL A 286 -4.39 30.48 -17.24
C VAL A 286 -4.92 31.82 -17.76
N GLU A 287 -4.37 32.28 -18.88
CA GLU A 287 -4.90 33.43 -19.61
C GLU A 287 -5.88 32.93 -20.69
N PRO A 288 -7.20 33.16 -20.53
CA PRO A 288 -8.18 32.72 -21.52
C PRO A 288 -8.04 33.53 -22.81
N ALA A 289 -8.11 32.84 -23.96
CA ALA A 289 -8.00 33.43 -25.30
C ALA A 289 -6.76 34.33 -25.48
N ALA A 290 -5.61 33.88 -24.97
CA ALA A 290 -4.37 34.64 -24.95
C ALA A 290 -3.79 34.89 -26.36
N ALA A 291 -3.80 33.89 -27.23
CA ALA A 291 -3.24 33.97 -28.58
C ALA A 291 -4.17 33.35 -29.62
N SER A 292 -4.19 33.93 -30.83
CA SER A 292 -4.91 33.36 -31.98
C SER A 292 -3.94 32.53 -32.82
N VAL A 293 -4.10 31.20 -32.81
CA VAL A 293 -3.16 30.27 -33.47
C VAL A 293 -3.93 29.33 -34.42
N ASN A 294 -3.33 29.00 -35.56
CA ASN A 294 -3.86 27.98 -36.46
C ASN A 294 -3.51 26.58 -35.95
N VAL A 295 -4.51 25.86 -35.45
CA VAL A 295 -4.38 24.51 -34.86
C VAL A 295 -5.47 23.60 -35.40
N LEU A 296 -5.25 22.29 -35.39
CA LEU A 296 -6.30 21.34 -35.77
C LEU A 296 -7.44 21.36 -34.74
N PRO A 297 -8.71 21.19 -35.20
CA PRO A 297 -9.86 21.17 -34.31
C PRO A 297 -9.78 20.01 -33.31
N ALA A 298 -10.33 20.21 -32.12
CA ALA A 298 -10.40 19.17 -31.10
C ALA A 298 -11.23 17.97 -31.59
N ALA A 299 -10.77 16.75 -31.31
CA ALA A 299 -11.39 15.52 -31.78
C ALA A 299 -12.78 15.22 -31.17
N GLN A 300 -13.16 15.88 -30.06
CA GLN A 300 -14.46 15.70 -29.39
C GLN A 300 -15.00 17.03 -28.83
N PRO A 301 -16.31 17.29 -28.92
CA PRO A 301 -16.95 18.45 -28.29
C PRO A 301 -16.89 18.31 -26.76
N GLN A 302 -16.40 19.35 -26.10
CA GLN A 302 -16.08 19.30 -24.68
C GLN A 302 -17.29 19.67 -23.82
N LYS A 303 -17.48 18.92 -22.72
CA LYS A 303 -18.42 19.30 -21.67
C LYS A 303 -17.76 20.37 -20.81
N ALA A 304 -18.53 21.38 -20.42
CA ALA A 304 -18.13 22.35 -19.40
C ALA A 304 -17.66 21.62 -18.14
N LEU A 305 -16.37 21.75 -17.83
CA LEU A 305 -15.78 21.19 -16.62
C LEU A 305 -16.03 22.15 -15.46
N LYS A 306 -16.28 21.60 -14.27
CA LYS A 306 -16.40 22.36 -13.03
C LYS A 306 -15.07 22.35 -12.30
N GLU A 307 -14.82 23.37 -11.49
CA GLU A 307 -13.69 23.41 -10.57
C GLU A 307 -13.65 22.14 -9.69
N VAL A 308 -12.45 21.57 -9.51
CA VAL A 308 -12.23 20.38 -8.69
C VAL A 308 -11.07 20.63 -7.75
N THR A 309 -11.30 20.57 -6.45
CA THR A 309 -10.27 20.81 -5.42
C THR A 309 -10.16 19.59 -4.49
N ARG A 310 -9.46 18.54 -4.93
CA ARG A 310 -9.21 17.33 -4.11
C ARG A 310 -7.87 17.43 -3.38
N THR A 311 -7.86 18.19 -2.29
CA THR A 311 -6.70 18.42 -1.41
C THR A 311 -6.79 17.65 -0.09
N ASP A 312 -7.76 16.74 0.04
CA ASP A 312 -8.01 15.89 1.21
C ASP A 312 -6.83 14.97 1.55
N LYS A 313 -6.06 14.55 0.53
CA LYS A 313 -4.93 13.64 0.69
C LYS A 313 -3.62 14.32 1.11
N LEU A 314 -3.54 15.65 0.97
CA LEU A 314 -2.36 16.39 1.41
C LEU A 314 -2.19 16.28 2.92
N PRO A 315 -0.94 16.18 3.42
CA PRO A 315 -0.69 16.20 4.86
C PRO A 315 -1.11 17.54 5.45
N LYS A 316 -1.82 17.48 6.58
CA LYS A 316 -2.39 18.64 7.28
C LYS A 316 -2.05 18.54 8.77
N GLY A 317 -1.91 19.69 9.42
CA GLY A 317 -1.60 19.79 10.85
C GLY A 317 -0.10 19.90 11.14
N GLU A 318 0.24 20.69 12.17
CA GLU A 318 1.64 21.05 12.45
C GLU A 318 2.52 19.87 12.85
N GLU A 319 1.99 18.90 13.59
CA GLU A 319 2.75 17.71 13.98
C GLU A 319 3.08 16.82 12.78
N GLN A 320 2.08 16.50 11.94
CA GLN A 320 2.28 15.69 10.74
C GLN A 320 3.29 16.35 9.78
N LEU A 321 3.26 17.69 9.69
CA LEU A 321 4.21 18.45 8.87
C LEU A 321 5.63 18.44 9.44
N LYS A 322 5.81 18.53 10.77
CA LYS A 322 7.13 18.43 11.41
C LYS A 322 7.79 17.06 11.21
N PHE A 323 6.99 15.98 11.20
CA PHE A 323 7.51 14.64 10.97
C PHE A 323 7.88 14.42 9.49
N ILE A 324 7.00 14.82 8.57
CA ILE A 324 7.19 14.61 7.13
C ILE A 324 8.32 15.49 6.57
N SER A 325 8.50 16.72 7.06
CA SER A 325 9.50 17.67 6.54
C SER A 325 10.95 17.23 6.77
N ASN A 326 11.22 16.37 7.75
CA ASN A 326 12.57 15.88 8.02
C ASN A 326 12.89 14.62 7.20
N ALA A 327 12.04 13.60 7.29
CA ALA A 327 12.16 12.36 6.53
C ALA A 327 10.82 11.64 6.44
N LEU A 328 10.58 10.94 5.32
CA LEU A 328 9.39 10.09 5.20
C LEU A 328 9.47 8.91 6.17
N PRO A 329 8.47 8.72 7.05
CA PRO A 329 8.45 7.57 7.93
C PRO A 329 8.22 6.28 7.12
N LEU A 330 8.63 5.14 7.68
CA LEU A 330 8.45 3.85 7.01
C LEU A 330 6.96 3.51 6.83
N PHE A 331 6.16 3.81 7.86
CA PHE A 331 4.70 3.66 7.89
C PHE A 331 4.01 5.00 8.13
N THR A 332 2.79 5.16 7.60
CA THR A 332 2.00 6.38 7.82
C THR A 332 1.65 6.48 9.29
N HIS A 333 2.08 7.56 9.94
CA HIS A 333 1.71 7.85 11.31
C HIS A 333 0.27 8.38 11.37
N ALA A 334 -0.44 8.03 12.44
CA ALA A 334 -1.80 8.46 12.70
C ALA A 334 -1.90 10.00 12.78
N ALA A 335 -2.95 10.58 12.19
CA ALA A 335 -3.31 11.99 12.40
C ALA A 335 -4.15 12.13 13.66
N GLU A 336 -4.19 13.30 14.30
CA GLU A 336 -4.91 13.54 15.56
C GLU A 336 -6.40 13.11 15.52
N SER A 337 -7.06 13.24 14.37
CA SER A 337 -8.42 12.73 14.13
C SER A 337 -8.52 11.21 14.29
N ASP A 338 -7.56 10.46 13.77
CA ASP A 338 -7.54 8.99 13.79
C ASP A 338 -7.43 8.47 15.23
N PHE A 339 -6.76 9.22 16.12
CA PHE A 339 -6.69 8.87 17.54
C PHE A 339 -8.06 8.93 18.19
N LYS A 340 -8.88 9.92 17.85
CA LYS A 340 -10.18 10.13 18.49
C LYS A 340 -11.14 9.00 18.12
N ASP A 341 -11.27 8.73 16.83
CA ASP A 341 -12.23 7.74 16.32
C ASP A 341 -11.86 6.33 16.79
N LEU A 342 -10.58 5.95 16.68
CA LEU A 342 -10.09 4.68 17.20
C LEU A 342 -10.32 4.56 18.71
N PHE A 343 -10.06 5.61 19.48
CA PHE A 343 -10.23 5.56 20.93
C PHE A 343 -11.69 5.45 21.38
N ILE A 344 -12.62 6.08 20.63
CA ILE A 344 -14.06 5.90 20.85
C ILE A 344 -14.44 4.44 20.59
N GLN A 345 -14.02 3.88 19.44
CA GLN A 345 -14.28 2.48 19.08
C GLN A 345 -13.70 1.50 20.12
N LEU A 346 -12.46 1.70 20.56
CA LEU A 346 -11.81 0.84 21.56
C LEU A 346 -12.50 0.92 22.93
N ARG A 347 -13.00 2.08 23.34
CA ARG A 347 -13.77 2.23 24.58
C ARG A 347 -15.13 1.53 24.51
N GLU A 348 -15.76 1.52 23.34
CA GLU A 348 -17.03 0.83 23.12
C GLU A 348 -16.85 -0.69 23.26
N VAL A 349 -15.86 -1.27 22.56
CA VAL A 349 -15.61 -2.72 22.59
C VAL A 349 -14.92 -3.20 23.86
N ALA A 350 -14.35 -2.29 24.67
CA ALA A 350 -13.79 -2.62 25.98
C ALA A 350 -14.84 -2.94 27.04
N ARG A 351 -16.12 -2.65 26.79
CA ARG A 351 -17.21 -2.88 27.74
C ARG A 351 -17.99 -4.15 27.39
N PRO A 352 -18.43 -4.93 28.40
CA PRO A 352 -19.27 -6.08 28.14
C PRO A 352 -20.65 -5.58 27.68
N HIS A 353 -21.13 -6.12 26.57
CA HIS A 353 -22.44 -5.81 26.00
C HIS A 353 -23.17 -7.12 25.66
N THR A 354 -24.49 -7.08 25.55
CA THR A 354 -25.32 -8.29 25.40
C THR A 354 -24.87 -9.15 24.22
N THR A 355 -24.56 -8.53 23.08
CA THR A 355 -24.05 -9.24 21.89
C THR A 355 -22.75 -9.99 22.20
N PHE A 356 -21.81 -9.40 22.93
CA PHE A 356 -20.59 -10.06 23.35
C PHE A 356 -20.87 -11.33 24.17
N LEU A 357 -21.74 -11.21 25.18
CA LEU A 357 -22.07 -12.33 26.06
C LEU A 357 -22.73 -13.48 25.28
N THR A 358 -23.71 -13.17 24.43
CA THR A 358 -24.41 -14.16 23.62
C THR A 358 -23.47 -14.87 22.64
N LEU A 359 -22.63 -14.11 21.92
CA LEU A 359 -21.70 -14.68 20.97
C LEU A 359 -20.62 -15.53 21.67
N MET A 360 -20.16 -15.12 22.85
CA MET A 360 -19.19 -15.91 23.63
C MET A 360 -19.77 -17.26 24.08
N VAL A 361 -21.01 -17.29 24.60
CA VAL A 361 -21.67 -18.54 25.01
C VAL A 361 -21.92 -19.45 23.81
N LEU A 362 -22.47 -18.92 22.72
CA LEU A 362 -22.71 -19.70 21.50
C LEU A 362 -21.40 -20.24 20.92
N SER A 363 -20.34 -19.43 20.91
CA SER A 363 -19.02 -19.83 20.43
C SER A 363 -18.46 -20.96 21.29
N ALA A 364 -18.57 -20.86 22.61
CA ALA A 364 -18.11 -21.89 23.53
C ALA A 364 -18.85 -23.22 23.37
N ILE A 365 -20.17 -23.20 23.13
CA ILE A 365 -20.96 -24.41 22.83
C ILE A 365 -20.44 -25.06 21.54
N VAL A 366 -20.36 -24.29 20.45
CA VAL A 366 -19.93 -24.82 19.15
C VAL A 366 -18.48 -25.31 19.20
N ALA A 367 -17.60 -24.59 19.89
CA ALA A 367 -16.20 -24.98 20.09
C ALA A 367 -16.10 -26.30 20.89
N SER A 368 -16.85 -26.43 21.99
CA SER A 368 -16.85 -27.64 22.81
C SER A 368 -17.35 -28.86 22.02
N LEU A 369 -18.43 -28.71 21.26
CA LEU A 369 -18.92 -29.75 20.35
C LEU A 369 -17.90 -30.08 19.26
N GLY A 370 -17.26 -29.07 18.66
CA GLY A 370 -16.20 -29.26 17.67
C GLY A 370 -15.00 -30.02 18.22
N LEU A 371 -14.61 -29.74 19.48
CA LEU A 371 -13.54 -30.42 20.19
C LEU A 371 -13.88 -31.90 20.45
N PHE A 372 -15.11 -32.20 20.90
CA PHE A 372 -15.56 -33.59 21.08
C PHE A 372 -15.72 -34.36 19.77
N LEU A 373 -16.13 -33.68 18.70
CA LEU A 373 -16.21 -34.26 17.36
C LEU A 373 -14.84 -34.38 16.67
N SER A 374 -13.77 -33.84 17.28
CA SER A 374 -12.44 -33.72 16.66
C SER A 374 -12.50 -33.08 15.27
N SER A 375 -13.30 -32.03 15.11
CA SER A 375 -13.58 -31.38 13.81
C SER A 375 -12.94 -29.97 13.73
N PRO A 376 -11.78 -29.82 13.07
CA PRO A 376 -11.11 -28.53 12.92
C PRO A 376 -12.02 -27.47 12.28
N ALA A 377 -12.85 -27.86 11.31
CA ALA A 377 -13.74 -26.94 10.61
C ALA A 377 -14.80 -26.31 11.53
N VAL A 378 -15.39 -27.10 12.43
CA VAL A 378 -16.37 -26.62 13.41
C VAL A 378 -15.71 -25.72 14.44
N ILE A 379 -14.50 -26.09 14.88
CA ILE A 379 -13.71 -25.28 15.81
C ILE A 379 -13.37 -23.92 15.18
N ILE A 380 -12.96 -23.89 13.91
CA ILE A 380 -12.73 -22.63 13.17
C ILE A 380 -14.03 -21.82 13.10
N GLY A 381 -15.16 -22.45 12.79
CA GLY A 381 -16.47 -21.78 12.79
C GLY A 381 -16.82 -21.12 14.13
N ALA A 382 -16.51 -21.79 15.24
CA ALA A 382 -16.69 -21.22 16.58
C ALA A 382 -15.77 -20.02 16.85
N MET A 383 -14.51 -20.08 16.39
CA MET A 383 -13.55 -18.98 16.52
C MET A 383 -14.06 -17.71 15.81
N VAL A 384 -14.67 -17.84 14.62
CA VAL A 384 -15.23 -16.69 13.86
C VAL A 384 -16.27 -15.91 14.66
N LEU A 385 -17.08 -16.64 15.43
CA LEU A 385 -18.17 -16.08 16.20
C LEU A 385 -17.65 -15.28 17.41
N ALA A 386 -16.47 -15.62 17.92
CA ALA A 386 -15.98 -15.16 19.21
C ALA A 386 -15.48 -13.70 19.19
N PRO A 387 -16.08 -12.81 19.99
CA PRO A 387 -15.68 -11.40 20.05
C PRO A 387 -14.51 -11.10 21.00
N LEU A 388 -13.77 -12.09 21.50
CA LEU A 388 -12.77 -11.91 22.57
C LEU A 388 -11.54 -11.09 22.12
N MET A 389 -11.28 -11.00 20.81
CA MET A 389 -10.14 -10.24 20.28
C MET A 389 -10.29 -8.73 20.51
N SER A 390 -11.50 -8.20 20.38
CA SER A 390 -11.80 -6.77 20.51
C SER A 390 -11.38 -6.17 21.85
N PRO A 391 -11.78 -6.70 23.02
CA PRO A 391 -11.33 -6.17 24.31
C PRO A 391 -9.82 -6.37 24.56
N ILE A 392 -9.17 -7.35 23.92
CA ILE A 392 -7.71 -7.54 24.02
C ILE A 392 -6.95 -6.43 23.28
N ILE A 393 -7.45 -6.00 22.11
CA ILE A 393 -6.88 -4.84 21.41
C ILE A 393 -7.08 -3.55 22.21
N SER A 394 -8.24 -3.38 22.86
CA SER A 394 -8.47 -2.28 23.79
C SER A 394 -7.52 -2.32 24.99
N LEU A 395 -7.26 -3.50 25.55
CA LEU A 395 -6.27 -3.69 26.60
C LEU A 395 -4.86 -3.28 26.14
N ALA A 396 -4.46 -3.65 24.93
CA ALA A 396 -3.17 -3.27 24.35
C ALA A 396 -3.01 -1.74 24.24
N MET A 397 -4.04 -1.04 23.76
CA MET A 397 -4.05 0.43 23.73
C MET A 397 -4.04 1.04 25.14
N ALA A 398 -4.78 0.46 26.07
CA ALA A 398 -4.81 0.90 27.47
C ALA A 398 -3.44 0.79 28.14
N LEU A 399 -2.73 -0.33 27.92
CA LEU A 399 -1.36 -0.56 28.39
C LEU A 399 -0.39 0.44 27.77
N LEU A 400 -0.53 0.71 26.46
CA LEU A 400 0.31 1.65 25.74
C LEU A 400 0.15 3.09 26.25
N ARG A 401 -1.09 3.55 26.44
CA ARG A 401 -1.40 4.93 26.88
C ARG A 401 -1.48 5.09 28.40
N ARG A 402 -1.41 4.00 29.16
CA ARG A 402 -1.62 3.93 30.62
C ARG A 402 -2.97 4.47 31.06
N ASP A 403 -4.00 4.21 30.26
CA ASP A 403 -5.37 4.51 30.64
C ASP A 403 -5.90 3.42 31.57
N GLN A 404 -5.88 3.70 32.88
CA GLN A 404 -6.33 2.75 33.90
C GLN A 404 -7.81 2.38 33.78
N ASN A 405 -8.65 3.30 33.31
CA ASN A 405 -10.09 3.07 33.19
C ASN A 405 -10.36 2.12 32.00
N LEU A 406 -9.72 2.38 30.85
CA LEU A 406 -9.81 1.50 29.69
C LEU A 406 -9.18 0.12 30.00
N MET A 407 -8.09 0.09 30.76
CA MET A 407 -7.43 -1.16 31.17
C MET A 407 -8.35 -2.01 32.04
N MET A 408 -9.00 -1.41 33.04
CA MET A 408 -9.90 -2.13 33.94
C MET A 408 -11.15 -2.63 33.20
N GLN A 409 -11.77 -1.79 32.35
CA GLN A 409 -12.93 -2.20 31.54
C GLN A 409 -12.57 -3.38 30.61
N SER A 410 -11.40 -3.31 29.96
CA SER A 410 -10.94 -4.38 29.07
C SER A 410 -10.65 -5.68 29.83
N LEU A 411 -9.99 -5.60 30.99
CA LEU A 411 -9.73 -6.76 31.85
C LEU A 411 -11.02 -7.39 32.39
N GLU A 412 -11.98 -6.58 32.80
CA GLU A 412 -13.31 -7.03 33.25
C GLU A 412 -14.03 -7.80 32.13
N THR A 413 -14.08 -7.23 30.92
CA THR A 413 -14.70 -7.88 29.76
C THR A 413 -14.00 -9.17 29.38
N ILE A 414 -12.67 -9.21 29.40
CA ILE A 414 -11.89 -10.43 29.14
C ILE A 414 -12.20 -11.48 30.22
N ALA A 415 -12.20 -11.10 31.50
CA ALA A 415 -12.50 -12.02 32.60
C ALA A 415 -13.92 -12.60 32.49
N ILE A 416 -14.92 -11.78 32.17
CA ILE A 416 -16.29 -12.24 31.91
C ILE A 416 -16.31 -13.23 30.73
N GLY A 417 -15.62 -12.90 29.63
CA GLY A 417 -15.53 -13.78 28.46
C GLY A 417 -14.87 -15.13 28.77
N VAL A 418 -13.79 -15.12 29.56
CA VAL A 418 -13.09 -16.33 30.03
C VAL A 418 -14.02 -17.17 30.89
N CYS A 419 -14.68 -16.58 31.89
CA CYS A 419 -15.61 -17.29 32.75
C CYS A 419 -16.80 -17.88 31.98
N LEU A 420 -17.35 -17.14 31.01
CA LEU A 420 -18.44 -17.62 30.17
C LEU A 420 -17.99 -18.79 29.29
N ALA A 421 -16.86 -18.67 28.59
CA ALA A 421 -16.39 -19.73 27.71
C ALA A 421 -16.06 -21.00 28.48
N MET A 422 -15.29 -20.85 29.56
CA MET A 422 -14.82 -21.97 30.38
C MET A 422 -15.97 -22.63 31.15
N GLY A 423 -16.87 -21.82 31.74
CA GLY A 423 -18.05 -22.31 32.44
C GLY A 423 -19.06 -22.99 31.51
N THR A 424 -19.24 -22.45 30.29
CA THR A 424 -20.10 -23.08 29.29
C THR A 424 -19.52 -24.41 28.82
N ALA A 425 -18.21 -24.47 28.53
CA ALA A 425 -17.56 -25.72 28.14
C ALA A 425 -17.61 -26.78 29.25
N ALA A 426 -17.39 -26.38 30.51
CA ALA A 426 -17.55 -27.26 31.67
C ALA A 426 -18.99 -27.79 31.79
N LEU A 427 -20.00 -26.92 31.59
CA LEU A 427 -21.41 -27.32 31.60
C LEU A 427 -21.74 -28.29 30.45
N VAL A 428 -21.24 -28.03 29.24
CA VAL A 428 -21.43 -28.92 28.09
C VAL A 428 -20.80 -30.29 28.36
N THR A 429 -19.60 -30.32 28.94
CA THR A 429 -18.90 -31.55 29.34
C THR A 429 -19.68 -32.33 30.39
N PHE A 430 -20.28 -31.62 31.35
CA PHE A 430 -21.12 -32.25 32.37
C PHE A 430 -22.40 -32.86 31.79
N ILE A 431 -23.01 -32.22 30.79
CA ILE A 431 -24.23 -32.71 30.11
C ILE A 431 -23.91 -33.86 29.14
N ILE A 432 -22.76 -33.79 28.47
CA ILE A 432 -22.31 -34.74 27.46
C ILE A 432 -21.07 -35.46 28.00
N PRO A 433 -21.24 -36.60 28.72
CA PRO A 433 -20.14 -37.31 29.38
C PRO A 433 -19.31 -38.09 28.34
N VAL A 434 -18.50 -37.36 27.59
CA VAL A 434 -17.50 -37.88 26.67
C VAL A 434 -16.15 -37.69 27.35
N ASP A 435 -15.55 -38.78 27.81
CA ASP A 435 -14.28 -38.74 28.58
C ASP A 435 -13.09 -39.16 27.70
N ARG A 436 -13.08 -38.72 26.44
CA ARG A 436 -12.03 -39.05 25.48
C ARG A 436 -11.30 -37.79 25.03
N ILE A 437 -9.99 -37.77 25.25
CA ILE A 437 -9.10 -36.77 24.65
C ILE A 437 -9.06 -37.00 23.13
N THR A 438 -9.57 -36.02 22.38
CA THR A 438 -9.48 -36.00 20.91
C THR A 438 -8.16 -35.38 20.47
N ALA A 439 -7.79 -35.57 19.19
CA ALA A 439 -6.55 -34.99 18.64
C ALA A 439 -6.53 -33.45 18.78
N GLU A 440 -7.69 -32.82 18.61
CA GLU A 440 -7.86 -31.37 18.78
C GLU A 440 -7.70 -30.92 20.23
N ILE A 441 -8.14 -31.71 21.21
CA ILE A 441 -7.92 -31.41 22.63
C ILE A 441 -6.43 -31.59 22.97
N ALA A 442 -5.84 -32.72 22.56
CA ALA A 442 -4.43 -33.04 22.82
C ALA A 442 -3.48 -31.97 22.27
N GLY A 443 -3.73 -31.48 21.04
CA GLY A 443 -2.92 -30.44 20.40
C GLY A 443 -2.91 -29.09 21.12
N ARG A 444 -3.74 -28.90 22.17
CA ARG A 444 -3.81 -27.67 22.98
C ARG A 444 -3.24 -27.82 24.39
N LEU A 445 -2.75 -29.02 24.75
CA LEU A 445 -2.20 -29.32 26.08
C LEU A 445 -0.71 -29.00 26.19
N GLN A 446 0.01 -29.05 25.08
CA GLN A 446 1.47 -28.85 25.03
C GLN A 446 1.81 -27.58 24.23
N PRO A 447 1.57 -26.39 24.81
CA PRO A 447 1.90 -25.14 24.15
C PRO A 447 3.41 -25.01 23.96
N ASN A 448 3.83 -24.39 22.85
CA ASN A 448 5.25 -24.23 22.49
C ASN A 448 5.56 -22.80 21.99
N LEU A 449 6.81 -22.55 21.60
CA LEU A 449 7.22 -21.22 21.12
C LEU A 449 6.60 -20.81 19.77
N LEU A 450 6.15 -21.77 18.95
CA LEU A 450 5.46 -21.48 17.69
C LEU A 450 4.08 -20.88 17.96
N ASP A 451 3.37 -21.34 18.99
CA ASP A 451 2.10 -20.74 19.43
C ASP A 451 2.28 -19.26 19.80
N MET A 452 3.37 -18.94 20.50
CA MET A 452 3.74 -17.55 20.80
C MET A 452 4.02 -16.74 19.53
N GLY A 453 4.67 -17.32 18.52
CA GLY A 453 4.87 -16.69 17.21
C GLY A 453 3.55 -16.36 16.51
N VAL A 454 2.59 -17.30 16.53
CA VAL A 454 1.23 -17.09 16.00
C VAL A 454 0.50 -15.99 16.76
N ALA A 455 0.63 -15.93 18.10
CA ALA A 455 0.04 -14.87 18.92
C ALA A 455 0.60 -13.48 18.57
N ILE A 456 1.92 -13.38 18.38
CA ILE A 456 2.58 -12.13 17.98
C ILE A 456 2.09 -11.66 16.61
N ALA A 457 2.06 -12.56 15.61
CA ALA A 457 1.57 -12.23 14.28
C ALA A 457 0.09 -11.80 14.31
N SER A 458 -0.74 -12.49 15.12
CA SER A 458 -2.16 -12.18 15.29
C SER A 458 -2.39 -10.82 15.94
N GLY A 459 -1.59 -10.42 16.94
CA GLY A 459 -1.71 -9.11 17.56
C GLY A 459 -1.26 -7.96 16.65
N ILE A 460 -0.22 -8.17 15.82
CA ILE A 460 0.16 -7.20 14.78
C ILE A 460 -0.99 -7.03 13.78
N ALA A 461 -1.53 -8.14 13.27
CA ALA A 461 -2.63 -8.14 12.32
C ALA A 461 -3.90 -7.47 12.91
N GLY A 462 -4.24 -7.81 14.15
CA GLY A 462 -5.39 -7.25 14.87
C GLY A 462 -5.27 -5.74 15.08
N ALA A 463 -4.14 -5.26 15.59
CA ALA A 463 -3.92 -3.82 15.78
C ALA A 463 -3.92 -3.08 14.43
N TYR A 464 -3.28 -3.63 13.40
CA TYR A 464 -3.25 -3.00 12.07
C TYR A 464 -4.64 -2.94 11.42
N ALA A 465 -5.47 -3.99 11.59
CA ALA A 465 -6.84 -4.01 11.10
C ALA A 465 -7.72 -2.96 11.80
N TYR A 466 -7.58 -2.79 13.13
CA TYR A 466 -8.32 -1.77 13.87
C TYR A 466 -7.94 -0.33 13.48
N VAL A 467 -6.69 -0.10 13.06
CA VAL A 467 -6.25 1.24 12.62
C VAL A 467 -6.73 1.58 11.20
N ARG A 468 -6.99 0.59 10.35
CA ARG A 468 -7.34 0.81 8.94
C ARG A 468 -8.69 0.19 8.60
N GLU A 469 -9.70 1.03 8.39
CA GLU A 469 -11.05 0.58 7.99
C GLU A 469 -11.05 -0.32 6.74
N ASP A 470 -10.20 -0.01 5.75
CA ASP A 470 -10.08 -0.81 4.52
C ASP A 470 -9.59 -2.23 4.81
N VAL A 471 -8.71 -2.37 5.80
CA VAL A 471 -8.16 -3.65 6.22
C VAL A 471 -9.18 -4.38 7.09
N ALA A 472 -9.86 -3.70 8.01
CA ALA A 472 -10.93 -4.26 8.83
C ALA A 472 -12.05 -4.91 7.99
N LYS A 473 -12.37 -4.33 6.82
CA LYS A 473 -13.36 -4.90 5.87
C LYS A 473 -12.86 -6.16 5.16
N SER A 474 -11.55 -6.31 4.99
CA SER A 474 -10.92 -7.41 4.24
C SER A 474 -10.46 -8.57 5.12
N VAL A 475 -10.05 -8.28 6.35
CA VAL A 475 -9.65 -9.29 7.33
C VAL A 475 -10.93 -9.78 7.99
N SER A 476 -11.58 -10.78 7.39
CA SER A 476 -12.73 -11.43 8.01
C SER A 476 -12.33 -11.86 9.43
N GLY A 477 -13.16 -11.57 10.45
CA GLY A 477 -12.89 -11.88 11.86
C GLY A 477 -12.43 -13.33 12.13
N VAL A 478 -12.71 -14.24 11.18
CA VAL A 478 -12.20 -15.61 11.05
C VAL A 478 -10.69 -15.74 11.27
N ALA A 479 -9.87 -14.86 10.66
CA ALA A 479 -8.42 -15.07 10.61
C ALA A 479 -7.68 -14.67 11.89
N ILE A 480 -8.28 -13.83 12.75
CA ILE A 480 -7.60 -13.27 13.94
C ILE A 480 -8.02 -13.99 15.23
N ALA A 481 -9.21 -14.61 15.27
CA ALA A 481 -9.75 -15.24 16.47
C ALA A 481 -9.25 -16.69 16.73
N VAL A 482 -8.35 -17.20 15.88
CA VAL A 482 -7.93 -18.62 15.83
C VAL A 482 -7.27 -19.10 17.13
N ALA A 483 -6.73 -18.20 17.95
CA ALA A 483 -5.84 -18.58 19.05
C ALA A 483 -6.51 -18.65 20.45
N LEU A 484 -7.73 -18.14 20.66
CA LEU A 484 -8.18 -17.83 22.03
C LEU A 484 -9.30 -18.72 22.58
N VAL A 485 -10.37 -18.95 21.82
CA VAL A 485 -11.55 -19.65 22.37
C VAL A 485 -11.33 -21.14 22.57
N PRO A 486 -10.72 -21.88 21.64
CA PRO A 486 -10.56 -23.32 21.84
C PRO A 486 -9.68 -23.69 23.05
N PRO A 487 -8.54 -23.02 23.32
CA PRO A 487 -7.82 -23.25 24.57
C PRO A 487 -8.67 -22.99 25.83
N LEU A 488 -9.51 -21.94 25.83
CA LEU A 488 -10.45 -21.71 26.93
C LEU A 488 -11.50 -22.82 27.07
N CYS A 489 -12.01 -23.34 25.97
CA CYS A 489 -12.98 -24.43 25.98
C CYS A 489 -12.33 -25.74 26.44
N VAL A 490 -11.10 -26.06 25.99
CA VAL A 490 -10.34 -27.21 26.49
C VAL A 490 -10.06 -27.08 27.99
N SER A 491 -9.68 -25.88 28.44
CA SER A 491 -9.52 -25.60 29.88
C SER A 491 -10.84 -25.85 30.65
N GLY A 492 -11.99 -25.44 30.09
CA GLY A 492 -13.30 -25.71 30.68
C GLY A 492 -13.70 -27.19 30.65
N ILE A 493 -13.35 -27.93 29.59
CA ILE A 493 -13.51 -29.38 29.52
C ILE A 493 -12.67 -30.07 30.61
N GLY A 494 -11.42 -29.65 30.79
CA GLY A 494 -10.56 -30.13 31.88
C GLY A 494 -11.16 -29.91 33.26
N LEU A 495 -11.77 -28.75 33.52
CA LEU A 495 -12.54 -28.53 34.76
C LEU A 495 -13.76 -29.46 34.87
N GLY A 496 -14.46 -29.70 33.77
CA GLY A 496 -15.58 -30.64 33.70
C GLY A 496 -15.18 -32.09 34.02
N TRP A 497 -14.01 -32.52 33.54
CA TRP A 497 -13.42 -33.84 33.81
C TRP A 497 -12.68 -33.93 35.15
N TRP A 498 -12.49 -32.81 35.86
CA TRP A 498 -11.62 -32.72 37.02
C TRP A 498 -10.15 -33.08 36.73
N ASP A 499 -9.72 -32.89 35.48
CA ASP A 499 -8.35 -33.14 35.01
C ASP A 499 -7.53 -31.85 35.03
N TRP A 500 -6.64 -31.74 36.02
CA TRP A 500 -5.78 -30.58 36.20
C TRP A 500 -4.72 -30.45 35.10
N HIS A 501 -4.29 -31.55 34.49
CA HIS A 501 -3.33 -31.52 33.39
C HIS A 501 -3.96 -30.88 32.15
N VAL A 502 -5.19 -31.31 31.82
CA VAL A 502 -5.96 -30.73 30.70
C VAL A 502 -6.24 -29.24 30.92
N PHE A 503 -6.66 -28.88 32.14
CA PHE A 503 -6.92 -27.50 32.51
C PHE A 503 -5.67 -26.62 32.38
N SER A 504 -4.58 -26.98 33.05
CA SER A 504 -3.39 -26.13 33.17
C SER A 504 -2.65 -25.96 31.84
N GLY A 505 -2.54 -27.01 31.02
CA GLY A 505 -1.89 -26.93 29.70
C GLY A 505 -2.62 -25.99 28.76
N ALA A 506 -3.94 -26.13 28.63
CA ALA A 506 -4.75 -25.29 27.76
C ALA A 506 -4.89 -23.84 28.30
N MET A 507 -4.93 -23.66 29.62
CA MET A 507 -4.93 -22.32 30.22
C MET A 507 -3.60 -21.60 30.00
N LEU A 508 -2.46 -22.31 30.04
CA LEU A 508 -1.15 -21.75 29.72
C LEU A 508 -1.10 -21.29 28.25
N LEU A 509 -1.63 -22.08 27.32
CA LEU A 509 -1.76 -21.69 25.91
C LEU A 509 -2.60 -20.41 25.76
N PHE A 510 -3.74 -20.33 26.44
CA PHE A 510 -4.57 -19.11 26.44
C PHE A 510 -3.82 -17.88 26.96
N LEU A 511 -3.13 -18.00 28.11
CA LEU A 511 -2.39 -16.89 28.70
C LEU A 511 -1.23 -16.42 27.80
N THR A 512 -0.53 -17.36 27.18
CA THR A 512 0.49 -17.08 26.16
C THR A 512 -0.08 -16.25 25.03
N ASN A 513 -1.23 -16.66 24.50
CA ASN A 513 -1.87 -15.97 23.39
C ASN A 513 -2.37 -14.57 23.81
N LEU A 514 -2.96 -14.44 24.98
CA LEU A 514 -3.41 -13.16 25.53
C LEU A 514 -2.26 -12.17 25.67
N VAL A 515 -1.15 -12.57 26.32
CA VAL A 515 0.01 -11.71 26.53
C VAL A 515 0.73 -11.41 25.20
N GLY A 516 0.87 -12.42 24.33
CA GLY A 516 1.46 -12.27 23.00
C GLY A 516 0.72 -11.28 22.11
N ILE A 517 -0.60 -11.43 22.00
CA ILE A 517 -1.45 -10.54 21.21
C ILE A 517 -1.42 -9.12 21.81
N SER A 518 -1.60 -8.96 23.12
CA SER A 518 -1.63 -7.64 23.75
C SER A 518 -0.31 -6.86 23.64
N LEU A 519 0.84 -7.53 23.83
CA LEU A 519 2.16 -6.90 23.68
C LEU A 519 2.42 -6.49 22.22
N SER A 520 2.19 -7.38 21.28
CA SER A 520 2.46 -7.13 19.85
C SER A 520 1.50 -6.09 19.26
N ALA A 521 0.24 -6.06 19.71
CA ALA A 521 -0.69 -4.99 19.38
C ALA A 521 -0.23 -3.63 19.96
N ALA A 522 0.24 -3.59 21.21
CA ALA A 522 0.77 -2.37 21.82
C ALA A 522 2.01 -1.84 21.08
N LEU A 523 2.93 -2.73 20.66
CA LEU A 523 4.07 -2.39 19.81
C LEU A 523 3.62 -1.82 18.45
N THR A 524 2.60 -2.42 17.85
CA THR A 524 2.07 -1.97 16.56
C THR A 524 1.48 -0.57 16.66
N PHE A 525 0.67 -0.30 17.69
CA PHE A 525 0.15 1.04 17.98
C PHE A 525 1.26 2.06 18.24
N LEU A 526 2.34 1.67 18.93
CA LEU A 526 3.51 2.52 19.15
C LEU A 526 4.20 2.89 17.83
N VAL A 527 4.45 1.91 16.96
CA VAL A 527 5.08 2.11 15.63
C VAL A 527 4.22 2.99 14.72
N LEU A 528 2.90 2.92 14.85
CA LEU A 528 1.95 3.74 14.10
C LEU A 528 1.74 5.15 14.70
N GLY A 529 2.39 5.46 15.82
CA GLY A 529 2.39 6.79 16.43
C GLY A 529 1.28 7.04 17.45
N PHE A 530 0.56 6.02 17.92
CA PHE A 530 -0.59 6.22 18.81
C PHE A 530 -0.24 6.61 20.26
N ALA A 531 1.03 6.58 20.64
CA ALA A 531 1.52 7.08 21.93
C ALA A 531 3.00 7.50 21.88
N PRO A 532 3.42 8.48 22.70
CA PRO A 532 4.83 8.82 22.86
C PRO A 532 5.58 7.72 23.66
N LEU A 533 6.84 7.47 23.29
CA LEU A 533 7.69 6.43 23.89
C LEU A 533 7.80 6.53 25.42
N ASP A 534 7.88 7.75 25.95
CA ASP A 534 8.02 7.98 27.40
C ASP A 534 6.82 7.50 28.22
N ARG A 535 5.61 7.60 27.65
CA ARG A 535 4.40 7.08 28.28
C ARG A 535 4.28 5.56 28.09
N ALA A 536 4.68 5.07 26.92
CA ALA A 536 4.61 3.65 26.56
C ALA A 536 5.54 2.74 27.38
N ARG A 537 6.73 3.23 27.77
CA ARG A 537 7.83 2.42 28.32
C ARG A 537 7.44 1.48 29.45
N LYS A 538 6.69 1.97 30.46
CA LYS A 538 6.33 1.16 31.64
C LYS A 538 5.24 0.13 31.35
N GLY A 539 4.28 0.44 30.48
CA GLY A 539 3.24 -0.51 30.05
C GLY A 539 3.84 -1.62 29.20
N LEU A 540 4.72 -1.25 28.26
CA LEU A 540 5.45 -2.20 27.43
C LEU A 540 6.38 -3.10 28.24
N MET A 541 7.07 -2.55 29.24
CA MET A 541 7.93 -3.31 30.14
C MET A 541 7.13 -4.33 30.95
N LEU A 542 5.94 -3.96 31.47
CA LEU A 542 5.07 -4.90 32.18
C LEU A 542 4.67 -6.09 31.29
N SER A 543 4.16 -5.81 30.09
CA SER A 543 3.78 -6.85 29.13
C SER A 543 4.96 -7.72 28.69
N ALA A 544 6.15 -7.12 28.51
CA ALA A 544 7.37 -7.86 28.18
C ALA A 544 7.84 -8.76 29.34
N THR A 545 7.73 -8.29 30.59
CA THR A 545 8.03 -9.11 31.78
C THR A 545 7.06 -10.29 31.90
N LEU A 546 5.76 -10.07 31.71
CA LEU A 546 4.77 -11.15 31.71
C LEU A 546 5.03 -12.16 30.60
N MET A 547 5.37 -11.70 29.39
CA MET A 547 5.76 -12.58 28.28
C MET A 547 7.01 -13.38 28.63
N GLY A 548 8.04 -12.75 29.20
CA GLY A 548 9.26 -13.43 29.63
C GLY A 548 8.99 -14.51 30.69
N LEU A 549 8.06 -14.26 31.62
CA LEU A 549 7.64 -15.23 32.64
C LEU A 549 6.90 -16.43 32.02
N ILE A 550 6.03 -16.20 31.04
CA ILE A 550 5.30 -17.25 30.33
C ILE A 550 6.21 -18.02 29.36
N ALA A 551 7.25 -17.38 28.80
CA ALA A 551 8.20 -18.03 27.90
C ALA A 551 9.01 -19.15 28.58
N ILE A 552 9.19 -19.10 29.90
CA ILE A 552 9.93 -20.13 30.65
C ILE A 552 9.24 -21.50 30.56
N PRO A 553 7.97 -21.69 31.01
CA PRO A 553 7.29 -22.98 30.89
C PRO A 553 7.08 -23.42 29.44
N LEU A 554 6.90 -22.49 28.50
CA LEU A 554 6.83 -22.84 27.07
C LEU A 554 8.15 -23.38 26.52
N SER A 555 9.28 -22.84 26.99
CA SER A 555 10.61 -23.33 26.59
C SER A 555 10.85 -24.74 27.12
N VAL A 556 10.39 -25.03 28.34
CA VAL A 556 10.43 -26.38 28.92
C VAL A 556 9.54 -27.34 28.13
N SER A 557 8.28 -26.97 27.87
CA SER A 557 7.34 -27.76 27.05
C SER A 557 7.87 -28.04 25.64
N MET A 558 8.47 -27.04 24.99
CA MET A 558 9.09 -27.22 23.68
C MET A 558 10.31 -28.14 23.72
N TRP A 559 11.09 -28.10 24.81
CA TRP A 559 12.22 -29.01 25.00
C TRP A 559 11.74 -30.45 25.18
N GLU A 560 10.70 -30.70 25.98
CA GLU A 560 10.07 -32.01 26.14
C GLU A 560 9.48 -32.52 24.83
N MET A 561 8.76 -31.68 24.10
CA MET A 561 8.22 -32.05 22.78
C MET A 561 9.34 -32.39 21.79
N ALA A 562 10.43 -31.62 21.78
CA ALA A 562 11.59 -31.89 20.92
C ALA A 562 12.31 -33.19 21.30
N SER A 563 12.44 -33.49 22.60
CA SER A 563 13.07 -34.74 23.04
C SER A 563 12.20 -35.95 22.71
N HIS A 564 10.87 -35.87 22.85
CA HIS A 564 9.95 -36.94 22.44
C HIS A 564 10.00 -37.18 20.93
N TRP A 565 9.96 -36.12 20.12
CA TRP A 565 10.07 -36.23 18.67
C TRP A 565 11.41 -36.82 18.23
N GLN A 566 12.50 -36.45 18.90
CA GLN A 566 13.82 -37.00 18.61
C GLN A 566 13.95 -38.47 19.03
N LEU A 567 13.31 -38.88 20.13
CA LEU A 567 13.23 -40.28 20.54
C LEU A 567 12.41 -41.09 19.51
N GLU A 568 11.26 -40.57 19.09
CA GLU A 568 10.40 -41.18 18.06
C GLU A 568 11.14 -41.33 16.71
N GLN A 569 11.89 -40.31 16.31
CA GLN A 569 12.72 -40.34 15.10
C GLN A 569 13.89 -41.33 15.21
N THR A 570 14.53 -41.40 16.38
CA THR A 570 15.61 -42.36 16.66
C THR A 570 15.08 -43.79 16.59
N LEU A 571 13.95 -44.06 17.25
CA LEU A 571 13.36 -45.38 17.30
C LEU A 571 12.76 -45.84 15.96
N SER A 572 12.17 -44.93 15.18
CA SER A 572 11.58 -45.25 13.86
C SER A 572 12.62 -45.53 12.77
N GLN A 573 13.86 -45.06 12.92
CA GLN A 573 14.96 -45.32 11.98
C GLN A 573 15.78 -46.57 12.33
N LEU A 574 15.49 -47.24 13.46
CA LEU A 574 16.18 -48.47 13.84
C LEU A 574 15.79 -49.61 12.90
N HIS A 575 16.79 -50.21 12.28
CA HIS A 575 16.67 -51.50 11.61
C HIS A 575 16.94 -52.59 12.64
N LEU A 576 15.88 -53.25 13.12
CA LEU A 576 15.98 -54.25 14.17
C LEU A 576 16.00 -55.63 13.54
N LYS A 577 16.97 -56.47 13.95
CA LYS A 577 17.06 -57.87 13.54
C LYS A 577 16.91 -58.79 14.75
N ILE A 578 15.97 -59.73 14.68
CA ILE A 578 15.76 -60.76 15.69
C ILE A 578 15.66 -62.11 14.98
N ASP A 579 16.53 -63.06 15.35
CA ASP A 579 16.58 -64.45 14.85
C ASP A 579 16.32 -64.57 13.33
N ASP A 580 17.10 -63.82 12.54
CA ASP A 580 17.07 -63.73 11.06
C ASP A 580 15.89 -62.99 10.42
N GLN A 581 15.06 -62.27 11.18
CA GLN A 581 13.98 -61.43 10.66
C GLN A 581 14.29 -59.94 10.71
N ASP A 582 13.99 -59.22 9.63
CA ASP A 582 13.98 -57.75 9.61
C ASP A 582 12.66 -57.25 10.22
N ILE A 583 12.77 -56.52 11.33
CA ILE A 583 11.66 -55.88 12.02
C ILE A 583 11.66 -54.39 11.70
N VAL A 584 10.52 -53.89 11.24
CA VAL A 584 10.31 -52.46 10.98
C VAL A 584 9.20 -51.96 11.89
N LEU A 585 9.50 -50.91 12.66
CA LEU A 585 8.50 -50.20 13.44
C LEU A 585 7.84 -49.13 12.57
N LYS A 586 6.51 -49.17 12.47
CA LYS A 586 5.70 -48.16 11.79
C LYS A 586 4.73 -47.52 12.77
N ASP A 587 4.27 -46.32 12.44
CA ASP A 587 3.28 -45.58 13.24
C ASP A 587 3.69 -45.51 14.73
N LEU A 588 4.99 -45.28 14.97
CA LEU A 588 5.57 -45.24 16.30
C LEU A 588 5.19 -43.92 16.96
N HIS A 589 4.56 -44.00 18.13
CA HIS A 589 4.18 -42.87 18.95
C HIS A 589 4.72 -43.06 20.36
N VAL A 590 5.42 -42.04 20.85
CA VAL A 590 5.96 -42.02 22.21
C VAL A 590 5.05 -41.16 23.09
N GLN A 591 4.52 -41.73 24.16
CA GLN A 591 3.74 -41.02 25.15
C GLN A 591 4.40 -41.18 26.53
N VAL A 592 4.62 -40.07 27.23
CA VAL A 592 5.12 -40.13 28.61
C VAL A 592 3.95 -40.00 29.57
N HIS A 593 3.79 -41.02 30.41
CA HIS A 593 2.75 -41.08 31.43
C HIS A 593 3.43 -41.13 32.80
N GLY A 594 3.50 -39.98 33.49
CA GLY A 594 4.18 -39.89 34.79
C GLY A 594 5.67 -40.22 34.69
N GLU A 595 6.10 -41.31 35.32
CA GLU A 595 7.50 -41.78 35.31
C GLU A 595 7.79 -42.85 34.24
N SER A 596 6.78 -43.30 33.47
CA SER A 596 6.93 -44.35 32.46
C SER A 596 6.77 -43.82 31.03
N THR A 597 7.74 -44.12 30.17
CA THR A 597 7.67 -43.82 28.73
C THR A 597 7.02 -44.99 28.00
N VAL A 598 5.82 -44.76 27.47
CA VAL A 598 5.04 -45.74 26.69
C VAL A 598 5.35 -45.54 25.20
N VAL A 599 5.82 -46.58 24.54
CA VAL A 599 6.02 -46.61 23.09
C VAL A 599 4.92 -47.47 22.46
N GLN A 600 4.05 -46.81 21.70
CA GLN A 600 3.04 -47.45 20.85
C GLN A 600 3.63 -47.60 19.45
N ALA A 601 3.62 -48.79 18.87
CA ALA A 601 4.12 -48.98 17.51
C ALA A 601 3.52 -50.20 16.83
N ASP A 602 3.41 -50.14 15.50
CA ASP A 602 3.10 -51.28 14.66
C ASP A 602 4.38 -52.03 14.30
N VAL A 603 4.45 -53.30 14.72
CA VAL A 603 5.60 -54.16 14.48
C VAL A 603 5.38 -54.93 13.20
N LEU A 604 6.11 -54.54 12.15
CA LEU A 604 6.04 -55.20 10.86
C LEU A 604 7.14 -56.26 10.73
N SER A 605 6.73 -57.52 10.57
CA SER A 605 7.63 -58.67 10.47
C SER A 605 7.10 -59.73 9.48
N ASP A 606 7.96 -60.64 9.02
CA ASP A 606 7.56 -61.70 8.08
C ASP A 606 6.75 -62.83 8.75
N ARG A 607 6.74 -62.90 10.09
CA ARG A 607 5.90 -63.80 10.90
C ARG A 607 5.50 -63.16 12.22
N LEU A 608 4.52 -63.75 12.92
CA LEU A 608 4.19 -63.36 14.30
C LEU A 608 5.35 -63.66 15.26
N LEU A 609 5.81 -62.64 15.99
CA LEU A 609 6.86 -62.75 16.99
C LEU A 609 6.34 -63.45 18.26
N SER A 610 7.18 -64.30 18.84
CA SER A 610 6.97 -64.93 20.13
C SER A 610 7.18 -63.95 21.29
N LEU A 611 6.71 -64.32 22.48
CA LEU A 611 6.81 -63.49 23.68
C LEU A 611 8.27 -63.27 24.13
N GLU A 612 9.16 -64.22 23.82
CA GLU A 612 10.61 -64.08 24.07
C GLU A 612 11.26 -63.11 23.08
N GLU A 613 10.93 -63.19 21.79
CA GLU A 613 11.41 -62.25 20.77
C GLU A 613 10.93 -60.82 21.04
N LEU A 614 9.68 -60.63 21.51
CA LEU A 614 9.17 -59.32 21.92
C LEU A 614 9.89 -58.75 23.15
N ARG A 615 10.35 -59.60 24.08
CA ARG A 615 11.19 -59.16 25.21
C ARG A 615 12.58 -58.74 24.75
N THR A 616 13.16 -59.46 23.78
CA THR A 616 14.45 -59.08 23.17
C THR A 616 14.33 -57.75 22.43
N LEU A 617 13.24 -57.55 21.68
CA LEU A 617 12.90 -56.27 21.05
C LEU A 617 12.81 -55.15 22.08
N LYS A 618 12.15 -55.41 23.23
CA LYS A 618 12.06 -54.45 24.33
C LYS A 618 13.43 -54.03 24.85
N VAL A 619 14.30 -54.99 25.17
CA VAL A 619 15.65 -54.69 25.69
C VAL A 619 16.47 -53.88 24.68
N GLN A 620 16.35 -54.18 23.38
CA GLN A 620 17.02 -53.41 22.33
C GLN A 620 16.47 -51.97 22.24
N LEU A 621 15.16 -51.78 22.36
CA LEU A 621 14.57 -50.44 22.36
C LEU A 621 14.97 -49.65 23.61
N GLU A 622 14.96 -50.27 24.78
CA GLU A 622 15.42 -49.66 26.05
C GLU A 622 16.91 -49.27 25.99
N SER A 623 17.77 -50.10 25.38
CA SER A 623 19.20 -49.78 25.26
C SER A 623 19.47 -48.56 24.36
N HIS A 624 18.61 -48.32 23.37
CA HIS A 624 18.73 -47.18 22.45
C HIS A 624 18.00 -45.93 22.97
N ALA A 625 16.91 -46.10 23.71
CA ALA A 625 16.18 -45.00 24.33
C ALA A 625 16.89 -44.45 25.58
N GLY A 626 17.67 -45.28 26.29
CA GLY A 626 18.37 -44.88 27.51
C GLY A 626 17.51 -44.85 28.78
N ASP A 627 16.23 -45.20 28.66
CA ASP A 627 15.23 -45.24 29.73
C ASP A 627 14.42 -46.55 29.68
N THR A 628 13.74 -46.88 30.78
CA THR A 628 12.81 -48.02 30.85
C THR A 628 11.54 -47.72 30.04
N LEU A 629 11.15 -48.65 29.17
CA LEU A 629 10.04 -48.46 28.25
C LEU A 629 8.89 -49.42 28.54
N GLU A 630 7.67 -48.92 28.49
CA GLU A 630 6.49 -49.75 28.35
C GLU A 630 6.13 -49.86 26.86
N LEU A 631 5.99 -51.08 26.34
CA LEU A 631 5.72 -51.28 24.92
C LEU A 631 4.28 -51.73 24.70
N GLN A 632 3.57 -51.01 23.84
CA GLN A 632 2.23 -51.35 23.36
C GLN A 632 2.33 -51.60 21.85
N LEU A 633 2.52 -52.86 21.47
CA LEU A 633 2.86 -53.23 20.11
C LEU A 633 1.69 -53.90 19.39
N THR A 634 1.39 -53.46 18.17
CA THR A 634 0.42 -54.13 17.30
C THR A 634 1.17 -54.95 16.25
N PRO A 635 1.03 -56.29 16.21
CA PRO A 635 1.71 -57.12 15.23
C PRO A 635 1.09 -56.96 13.84
N ARG A 636 1.91 -56.74 12.81
CA ARG A 636 1.53 -56.74 11.40
C ARG A 636 2.45 -57.66 10.60
N VAL A 637 1.88 -58.70 9.98
CA VAL A 637 2.66 -59.66 9.20
C VAL A 637 2.75 -59.22 7.73
N ARG A 638 3.96 -59.17 7.17
CA ARG A 638 4.22 -58.99 5.73
C ARG A 638 4.25 -60.39 5.09
N LEU A 639 3.30 -60.65 4.19
CA LEU A 639 3.19 -61.92 3.46
C LEU A 639 3.75 -61.81 2.03
#